data_AF-A0A951R7U4-F1
#
_entry.id   AF-A0A951R7U4-F1
#
_cell.length_a   1.000
_cell.length_b   1.000
_cell.length_c   1.000
_cell.angle_alpha   90.00
_cell.angle_beta   90.00
_cell.angle_gamma   90.00
#
_symmetry.space_group_name_H-M   'P 1'
#
loop_
_entity.id
_entity.type
_entity.pdbx_description
1 polymer ?
#
loop_
_entity_poly.entity_id
_entity_poly.type
_entity_poly.pdbx_seq_one_letter_code
_entity_poly.pdbx_strand_id
1 'polypeptide(L)'
;WANETYPMYTDIFHLYPVQGLANSHRSNLPFGEVDPAKISYTTENGSLKGDARSGLGYTGTVFEPIDEYKGDFARTYFYMTTRYYTQDGDWGTSGMTDGCELKLWAIEMLLDWHDLDPVSLKELDRNEAVYAIQGNRNPFIDHPEFADLIWSAPSSGFEPPEARSADNIEAYAFTANWLGVSEASGYKLYISENSGFSGHISGYGPKDVGNATSEIVTGLSPSTSYYYRLKAYKPGEETAYSGIITVQTEPPSGWVDSTKIFFSEYIEGTNYNKALEIYNGTGEDVNLGNLTIKLYINGSETPGSTLDLSGALNNGDVYVIGYTAGANTAVQEILAVSDITTGGVTNFNGNDAVALFYNNVMIDVIGNIGLDSYFAENVTLVRRPDVFRGSTTFDLGDWDAYPVNTFDYLGWHEVEHDTPLAISLRDFKATYINGDVLLEWSTASETENAAFQIYRNDVFLTTVSGAGTTCVPHLYEYTDNAVQAGRQYGYLLVDLAYDGTVTAHYDRIQTLRIPGPGTNITIGNVYPNPGNPDMVLPVQLDAAAQITLTLFDVAGKKRQRTLTRSIDAAGHYEIPLDLNDLRSGLYLLRIESGSFSGTRKILLLK
;
A
#
# COMPACT_ATOMS: atom_id res chain seq x y z
N TRP A 1 -8.49 32.65 -35.16
CA TRP A 1 -7.64 32.28 -34.01
C TRP A 1 -8.39 31.18 -33.27
N ALA A 2 -7.74 30.04 -32.98
CA ALA A 2 -8.35 28.76 -32.58
C ALA A 2 -8.80 27.83 -33.74
N ASN A 3 -7.89 27.49 -34.66
CA ASN A 3 -8.07 26.31 -35.51
C ASN A 3 -6.75 25.56 -35.75
N GLU A 4 -5.84 25.56 -34.78
CA GLU A 4 -4.57 24.84 -34.87
C GLU A 4 -4.47 23.77 -33.77
N THR A 5 -4.04 22.59 -34.20
CA THR A 5 -4.20 21.27 -33.61
C THR A 5 -3.12 20.97 -32.56
N TYR A 6 -2.92 21.83 -31.57
CA TYR A 6 -1.83 21.66 -30.59
C TYR A 6 -2.30 21.83 -29.13
N PRO A 7 -2.90 20.80 -28.50
CA PRO A 7 -3.33 20.85 -27.09
C PRO A 7 -2.24 21.28 -26.09
N MET A 8 -0.96 21.10 -26.42
CA MET A 8 0.19 21.37 -25.55
C MET A 8 0.37 22.86 -25.24
N TYR A 9 0.06 23.77 -26.17
CA TYR A 9 0.19 25.23 -25.94
C TYR A 9 -0.91 25.78 -25.03
N THR A 10 -1.99 25.04 -24.87
CA THR A 10 -3.14 25.41 -24.02
C THR A 10 -3.12 24.69 -22.68
N ASP A 11 -2.11 23.86 -22.42
CA ASP A 11 -2.01 23.12 -21.16
C ASP A 11 -1.57 24.05 -20.03
N ILE A 12 -2.48 24.28 -19.09
CA ILE A 12 -2.35 25.19 -17.96
C ILE A 12 -1.22 24.73 -17.02
N PHE A 13 -0.85 23.44 -17.00
CA PHE A 13 0.33 23.00 -16.23
C PHE A 13 1.64 23.60 -16.75
N HIS A 14 1.69 24.07 -18.00
CA HIS A 14 2.87 24.70 -18.59
C HIS A 14 2.78 26.24 -18.70
N LEU A 15 1.72 26.87 -18.15
CA LEU A 15 1.49 28.31 -18.27
C LEU A 15 1.67 29.05 -16.94
N TYR A 16 2.74 29.82 -16.80
CA TYR A 16 3.05 30.56 -15.57
C TYR A 16 2.87 32.07 -15.73
N PRO A 17 2.27 32.78 -14.76
CA PRO A 17 2.28 34.23 -14.76
C PRO A 17 3.71 34.73 -14.51
N VAL A 18 4.19 35.61 -15.38
CA VAL A 18 5.58 36.10 -15.32
C VAL A 18 5.64 37.57 -15.75
N GLN A 19 6.62 38.31 -15.21
CA GLN A 19 6.91 39.67 -15.65
C GLN A 19 7.33 39.67 -17.14
N GLY A 20 6.78 40.60 -17.93
CA GLY A 20 7.02 40.64 -19.38
C GLY A 20 8.50 40.76 -19.77
N LEU A 21 9.30 41.49 -18.98
CA LEU A 21 10.74 41.63 -19.23
C LEU A 21 11.48 40.32 -18.94
N ALA A 22 11.22 39.68 -17.80
CA ALA A 22 11.77 38.36 -17.46
C ALA A 22 11.44 37.32 -18.55
N ASN A 23 10.19 37.28 -19.03
CA ASN A 23 9.78 36.42 -20.14
C ASN A 23 10.56 36.71 -21.43
N SER A 24 10.74 37.99 -21.76
CA SER A 24 11.50 38.41 -22.95
C SER A 24 12.97 37.99 -22.86
N HIS A 25 13.57 38.04 -21.66
CA HIS A 25 14.96 37.62 -21.45
C HIS A 25 15.12 36.10 -21.44
N ARG A 26 14.15 35.35 -20.88
CA ARG A 26 14.11 33.89 -20.91
C ARG A 26 13.99 33.35 -22.33
N SER A 27 13.20 34.01 -23.20
CA SER A 27 13.06 33.61 -24.61
C SER A 27 12.69 32.12 -24.75
N ASN A 28 13.40 31.37 -25.58
CA ASN A 28 13.37 29.92 -25.71
C ASN A 28 14.62 29.26 -25.11
N LEU A 29 15.30 29.93 -24.17
CA LEU A 29 16.50 29.37 -23.55
C LEU A 29 16.13 28.15 -22.69
N PRO A 30 16.99 27.12 -22.69
CA PRO A 30 16.85 26.03 -21.73
C PRO A 30 16.97 26.55 -20.30
N PHE A 31 16.24 25.93 -19.39
CA PHE A 31 16.52 26.12 -17.97
C PHE A 31 17.88 25.48 -17.65
N GLY A 32 18.67 26.15 -16.82
CA GLY A 32 20.01 25.70 -16.48
C GLY A 32 20.67 26.61 -15.47
N GLU A 33 21.58 26.06 -14.66
CA GLU A 33 22.36 26.83 -13.69
C GLU A 33 23.42 27.70 -14.38
N VAL A 34 23.42 28.99 -14.07
CA VAL A 34 24.30 29.99 -14.68
C VAL A 34 25.65 30.01 -13.97
N ASP A 35 26.74 30.06 -14.73
CA ASP A 35 28.07 30.36 -14.19
C ASP A 35 28.05 31.74 -13.51
N PRO A 36 28.31 31.85 -12.19
CA PRO A 36 28.28 33.13 -11.48
C PRO A 36 29.21 34.19 -12.08
N ALA A 37 30.27 33.78 -12.78
CA ALA A 37 31.20 34.69 -13.45
C ALA A 37 30.71 35.15 -14.84
N LYS A 38 29.61 34.58 -15.37
CA LYS A 38 29.09 34.82 -16.73
C LYS A 38 27.60 35.18 -16.75
N ILE A 39 27.12 35.78 -15.67
CA ILE A 39 25.77 36.35 -15.61
C ILE A 39 25.69 37.53 -16.58
N SER A 40 24.73 37.47 -17.51
CA SER A 40 24.46 38.51 -18.51
C SER A 40 23.24 39.37 -18.16
N TYR A 41 22.33 38.87 -17.34
CA TYR A 41 21.15 39.57 -16.86
C TYR A 41 20.59 38.93 -15.58
N THR A 42 20.03 39.75 -14.70
CA THR A 42 19.32 39.34 -13.48
C THR A 42 17.97 40.04 -13.46
N THR A 43 16.91 39.25 -13.29
CA THR A 43 15.54 39.75 -13.11
C THR A 43 15.37 40.42 -11.75
N GLU A 44 14.32 41.23 -11.59
CA GLU A 44 14.02 41.91 -10.31
C GLU A 44 13.85 40.94 -9.13
N ASN A 45 13.33 39.74 -9.38
CA ASN A 45 13.13 38.73 -8.35
C ASN A 45 14.32 37.78 -8.17
N GLY A 46 15.38 37.88 -8.98
CA GLY A 46 16.63 37.15 -8.78
C GLY A 46 16.93 36.02 -9.78
N SER A 47 16.03 35.70 -10.70
CA SER A 47 16.32 34.74 -11.79
C SER A 47 17.44 35.28 -12.69
N LEU A 48 18.30 34.40 -13.20
CA LEU A 48 19.53 34.75 -13.92
C LEU A 48 19.46 34.31 -15.39
N LYS A 49 20.18 35.03 -16.24
CA LYS A 49 20.50 34.60 -17.61
C LYS A 49 21.99 34.72 -17.81
N GLY A 50 22.62 33.68 -18.33
CA GLY A 50 24.06 33.69 -18.61
C GLY A 50 24.52 32.39 -19.24
N ASP A 51 25.83 32.21 -19.35
CA ASP A 51 26.39 30.94 -19.83
C ASP A 51 26.20 29.85 -18.76
N ALA A 52 25.91 28.63 -19.22
CA ALA A 52 25.80 27.45 -18.37
C ALA A 52 27.07 27.25 -17.52
N ARG A 53 26.88 26.86 -16.25
CA ARG A 53 27.99 26.52 -15.35
C ARG A 53 28.80 25.35 -15.88
N SER A 54 30.09 25.33 -15.55
CA SER A 54 30.96 24.20 -15.86
C SER A 54 30.44 22.92 -15.19
N GLY A 55 30.43 21.81 -15.93
CA GLY A 55 29.97 20.51 -15.41
C GLY A 55 28.48 20.25 -15.54
N LEU A 56 27.68 21.20 -16.04
CA LEU A 56 26.23 21.02 -16.24
C LEU A 56 25.88 20.02 -17.36
N GLY A 57 26.83 19.51 -18.14
CA GLY A 57 26.54 18.65 -19.30
C GLY A 57 25.94 19.39 -20.53
N TYR A 58 25.77 20.71 -20.45
CA TYR A 58 25.36 21.60 -21.55
C TYR A 58 26.30 22.80 -21.70
N THR A 59 26.48 23.27 -22.94
CA THR A 59 27.26 24.48 -23.25
C THR A 59 26.41 25.45 -24.06
N GLY A 60 26.34 26.70 -23.62
CA GLY A 60 25.50 27.73 -24.23
C GLY A 60 24.86 28.62 -23.19
N THR A 61 24.00 29.54 -23.64
CA THR A 61 23.24 30.42 -22.74
C THR A 61 22.03 29.68 -22.17
N VAL A 62 21.83 29.80 -20.86
CA VAL A 62 20.73 29.22 -20.08
C VAL A 62 19.98 30.33 -19.32
N PHE A 63 18.80 29.99 -18.82
CA PHE A 63 18.06 30.81 -17.86
C PHE A 63 17.90 30.03 -16.55
N GLU A 64 18.29 30.62 -15.43
CA GLU A 64 18.17 30.01 -14.10
C GLU A 64 17.03 30.70 -13.36
N PRO A 65 15.94 29.99 -13.00
CA PRO A 65 14.89 30.53 -12.16
C PRO A 65 15.40 30.65 -10.71
N ILE A 66 14.74 31.49 -9.91
CA ILE A 66 14.99 31.50 -8.46
C ILE A 66 14.62 30.14 -7.82
N ASP A 67 15.24 29.86 -6.68
CA ASP A 67 15.14 28.56 -6.02
C ASP A 67 13.69 28.14 -5.69
N GLU A 68 12.81 29.07 -5.31
CA GLU A 68 11.38 28.82 -4.98
C GLU A 68 10.50 28.37 -6.17
N TYR A 69 11.07 28.28 -7.37
CA TYR A 69 10.38 27.80 -8.57
C TYR A 69 11.13 26.68 -9.28
N LYS A 70 12.28 26.25 -8.76
CA LYS A 70 13.10 25.21 -9.43
C LYS A 70 12.36 23.88 -9.45
N GLY A 71 11.69 23.52 -8.35
CA GLY A 71 10.88 22.31 -8.21
C GLY A 71 9.58 22.39 -9.02
N ASP A 72 8.89 23.53 -9.00
CA ASP A 72 7.71 23.79 -9.83
C ASP A 72 8.01 23.51 -11.32
N PHE A 73 9.13 24.02 -11.82
CA PHE A 73 9.53 23.83 -13.21
C PHE A 73 10.02 22.41 -13.47
N ALA A 74 10.72 21.77 -12.54
CA ALA A 74 11.09 20.36 -12.66
C ALA A 74 9.87 19.46 -12.87
N ARG A 75 8.89 19.53 -11.96
CA ARG A 75 7.63 18.75 -12.04
C ARG A 75 6.81 19.09 -13.28
N THR A 76 6.90 20.31 -13.79
CA THR A 76 6.28 20.70 -15.06
C THR A 76 6.96 20.03 -16.26
N TYR A 77 8.29 19.97 -16.28
CA TYR A 77 9.01 19.28 -17.37
C TYR A 77 8.74 17.78 -17.34
N PHE A 78 8.77 17.13 -16.17
CA PHE A 78 8.39 15.72 -16.00
C PHE A 78 6.96 15.44 -16.48
N TYR A 79 6.02 16.34 -16.16
CA TYR A 79 4.66 16.25 -16.66
C TYR A 79 4.60 16.37 -18.19
N MET A 80 5.22 17.39 -18.77
CA MET A 80 5.12 17.65 -20.21
C MET A 80 5.76 16.54 -21.04
N THR A 81 6.92 16.02 -20.61
CA THR A 81 7.57 14.88 -21.29
C THR A 81 6.70 13.63 -21.23
N THR A 82 6.12 13.33 -20.07
CA THR A 82 5.27 12.14 -19.87
C THR A 82 3.96 12.24 -20.63
N ARG A 83 3.26 13.36 -20.48
CA ARG A 83 1.92 13.55 -21.01
C ARG A 83 1.92 13.51 -22.53
N TYR A 84 2.93 14.10 -23.16
CA TYR A 84 2.98 14.27 -24.62
C TYR A 84 3.95 13.33 -25.31
N TYR A 85 4.49 12.31 -24.61
CA TYR A 85 5.50 11.38 -25.13
C TYR A 85 5.16 10.76 -26.50
N THR A 86 3.88 10.47 -26.75
CA THR A 86 3.42 9.86 -28.01
C THR A 86 2.79 10.86 -28.99
N GLN A 87 2.88 12.15 -28.69
CA GLN A 87 2.23 13.27 -29.40
C GLN A 87 3.24 14.34 -29.84
N ASP A 88 4.53 14.00 -29.85
CA ASP A 88 5.66 14.90 -30.08
C ASP A 88 6.26 14.77 -31.49
N GLY A 89 5.60 14.06 -32.41
CA GLY A 89 6.17 13.73 -33.74
C GLY A 89 6.59 14.92 -34.62
N ASP A 90 6.13 16.14 -34.30
CA ASP A 90 6.52 17.39 -34.96
C ASP A 90 7.41 18.30 -34.08
N TRP A 91 7.84 17.84 -32.90
CA TRP A 91 8.63 18.63 -31.96
C TRP A 91 10.11 18.59 -32.34
N GLY A 92 10.74 19.77 -32.38
CA GLY A 92 12.18 19.88 -32.61
C GLY A 92 13.02 19.65 -31.36
N THR A 93 14.32 19.41 -31.55
CA THR A 93 15.30 19.32 -30.47
C THR A 93 15.54 20.68 -29.82
N SER A 94 15.65 20.72 -28.49
CA SER A 94 16.01 21.89 -27.69
C SER A 94 17.35 21.72 -26.97
N GLY A 95 17.74 22.68 -26.14
CA GLY A 95 18.89 22.51 -25.25
C GLY A 95 18.71 21.33 -24.28
N MET A 96 17.51 21.19 -23.73
CA MET A 96 17.16 20.20 -22.68
C MET A 96 16.51 18.93 -23.21
N THR A 97 15.92 18.95 -24.40
CA THR A 97 15.09 17.83 -24.89
C THR A 97 15.41 17.46 -26.34
N ASP A 98 15.08 16.22 -26.72
CA ASP A 98 14.91 15.79 -28.10
C ASP A 98 13.45 15.31 -28.29
N GLY A 99 12.64 16.10 -28.99
CA GLY A 99 11.19 15.94 -28.92
C GLY A 99 10.69 16.12 -27.48
N CYS A 100 9.96 15.12 -26.98
CA CYS A 100 9.57 15.03 -25.58
C CYS A 100 10.68 14.52 -24.64
N GLU A 101 11.70 13.81 -25.14
CA GLU A 101 12.70 13.13 -24.30
C GLU A 101 13.67 14.12 -23.67
N LEU A 102 13.85 14.06 -22.36
CA LEU A 102 14.85 14.87 -21.65
C LEU A 102 16.25 14.31 -21.90
N LYS A 103 17.22 15.20 -22.16
CA LYS A 103 18.64 14.84 -22.22
C LYS A 103 19.14 14.56 -20.80
N LEU A 104 20.12 13.66 -20.69
CA LEU A 104 20.67 13.21 -19.41
C LEU A 104 21.04 14.36 -18.46
N TRP A 105 21.73 15.38 -18.97
CA TRP A 105 22.13 16.53 -18.16
C TRP A 105 20.93 17.31 -17.58
N ALA A 106 19.84 17.37 -18.34
CA ALA A 106 18.61 18.04 -17.91
C ALA A 106 17.86 17.16 -16.91
N ILE A 107 17.89 15.83 -17.08
CA ILE A 107 17.34 14.88 -16.10
C ILE A 107 18.03 15.07 -14.74
N GLU A 108 19.36 14.99 -14.71
CA GLU A 108 20.16 15.12 -13.47
C GLU A 108 19.85 16.44 -12.75
N MET A 109 19.85 17.55 -13.49
CA MET A 109 19.52 18.86 -12.92
C MET A 109 18.07 18.97 -12.45
N LEU A 110 17.09 18.44 -13.20
CA LEU A 110 15.68 18.55 -12.81
C LEU A 110 15.35 17.66 -11.61
N LEU A 111 16.02 16.52 -11.44
CA LEU A 111 15.91 15.70 -10.22
C LEU A 111 16.50 16.46 -9.02
N ASP A 112 17.70 17.04 -9.14
CA ASP A 112 18.27 17.88 -8.08
C ASP A 112 17.34 19.04 -7.71
N TRP A 113 16.75 19.71 -8.70
CA TRP A 113 15.79 20.81 -8.47
C TRP A 113 14.48 20.34 -7.85
N HIS A 114 14.00 19.15 -8.22
CA HIS A 114 12.80 18.54 -7.65
C HIS A 114 12.98 18.24 -6.15
N ASP A 115 14.14 17.72 -5.77
CA ASP A 115 14.47 17.35 -4.38
C ASP A 115 14.73 18.55 -3.49
N LEU A 116 15.44 19.56 -4.03
CA LEU A 116 15.80 20.76 -3.28
C LEU A 116 14.63 21.74 -3.08
N ASP A 117 13.60 21.65 -3.92
CA ASP A 117 12.36 22.45 -3.84
C ASP A 117 11.12 21.53 -3.86
N PRO A 118 10.77 20.90 -2.71
CA PRO A 118 9.66 19.96 -2.59
C PRO A 118 8.30 20.57 -2.95
N VAL A 119 7.31 19.70 -3.22
CA VAL A 119 5.94 20.13 -3.55
C VAL A 119 5.39 21.07 -2.48
N SER A 120 5.00 22.27 -2.90
CA SER A 120 4.46 23.31 -2.03
C SER A 120 2.93 23.33 -2.01
N LEU A 121 2.32 23.95 -0.98
CA LEU A 121 0.86 24.18 -0.95
C LEU A 121 0.36 24.97 -2.17
N LYS A 122 1.17 25.93 -2.65
CA LYS A 122 0.93 26.69 -3.88
C LYS A 122 0.72 25.76 -5.09
N GLU A 123 1.50 24.69 -5.19
CA GLU A 123 1.40 23.73 -6.29
C GLU A 123 0.21 22.78 -6.11
N LEU A 124 -0.07 22.32 -4.90
CA LEU A 124 -1.25 21.50 -4.60
C LEU A 124 -2.55 22.23 -4.93
N ASP A 125 -2.69 23.48 -4.45
CA ASP A 125 -3.85 24.33 -4.71
C ASP A 125 -4.01 24.59 -6.21
N ARG A 126 -2.90 24.81 -6.91
CA ARG A 126 -2.90 24.97 -8.37
C ARG A 126 -3.29 23.67 -9.08
N ASN A 127 -2.81 22.51 -8.64
CA ASN A 127 -3.13 21.22 -9.26
C ASN A 127 -4.64 20.93 -9.15
N GLU A 128 -5.25 21.22 -8.01
CA GLU A 128 -6.71 21.17 -7.83
C GLU A 128 -7.46 22.14 -8.76
N ALA A 129 -7.03 23.40 -8.82
CA ALA A 129 -7.68 24.41 -9.67
C ALA A 129 -7.56 24.08 -11.17
N VAL A 130 -6.43 23.55 -11.61
CA VAL A 130 -6.21 23.12 -13.00
C VAL A 130 -7.05 21.88 -13.31
N TYR A 131 -7.11 20.91 -12.40
CA TYR A 131 -7.93 19.70 -12.57
C TYR A 131 -9.41 20.05 -12.79
N ALA A 132 -9.94 21.01 -12.02
CA ALA A 132 -11.32 21.47 -12.18
C ALA A 132 -11.62 22.07 -13.57
N ILE A 133 -10.60 22.52 -14.31
CA ILE A 133 -10.75 23.15 -15.64
C ILE A 133 -10.40 22.16 -16.77
N GLN A 134 -9.26 21.47 -16.68
CA GLN A 134 -8.72 20.61 -17.75
C GLN A 134 -9.16 19.15 -17.63
N GLY A 135 -9.56 18.70 -16.44
CA GLY A 135 -9.94 17.32 -16.17
C GLY A 135 -8.78 16.33 -16.01
N ASN A 136 -7.54 16.82 -15.94
CA ASN A 136 -6.35 16.01 -15.66
C ASN A 136 -5.45 16.68 -14.61
N ARG A 137 -4.67 15.87 -13.89
CA ARG A 137 -3.75 16.31 -12.83
C ARG A 137 -2.30 16.18 -13.29
N ASN A 138 -1.39 16.95 -12.68
CA ASN A 138 0.04 16.69 -12.80
C ASN A 138 0.43 15.62 -11.76
N PRO A 139 0.75 14.38 -12.18
CA PRO A 139 1.03 13.29 -11.26
C PRO A 139 2.32 13.52 -10.47
N PHE A 140 3.27 14.34 -10.94
CA PHE A 140 4.51 14.63 -10.21
C PHE A 140 4.31 15.66 -9.10
N ILE A 141 3.13 16.30 -9.02
CA ILE A 141 2.71 17.11 -7.87
C ILE A 141 1.96 16.25 -6.85
N ASP A 142 1.08 15.34 -7.31
CA ASP A 142 0.34 14.44 -6.42
C ASP A 142 1.23 13.30 -5.87
N HIS A 143 2.22 12.86 -6.65
CA HIS A 143 3.16 11.76 -6.41
C HIS A 143 4.58 12.17 -6.83
N PRO A 144 5.27 13.02 -6.05
CA PRO A 144 6.63 13.47 -6.37
C PRO A 144 7.62 12.32 -6.54
N GLU A 145 7.44 11.21 -5.83
CA GLU A 145 8.27 10.01 -5.91
C GLU A 145 8.35 9.38 -7.31
N PHE A 146 7.41 9.70 -8.21
CA PHE A 146 7.45 9.23 -9.61
C PHE A 146 8.62 9.82 -10.39
N ALA A 147 9.14 11.00 -10.02
CA ALA A 147 10.28 11.59 -10.70
C ALA A 147 11.52 10.69 -10.58
N ASP A 148 11.83 10.24 -9.36
CA ASP A 148 12.94 9.33 -9.10
C ASP A 148 12.72 7.96 -9.75
N LEU A 149 11.52 7.39 -9.63
CA LEU A 149 11.23 6.07 -10.19
C LEU A 149 11.45 6.00 -11.71
N ILE A 150 11.15 7.09 -12.43
CA ILE A 150 11.22 7.12 -13.90
C ILE A 150 12.62 7.53 -14.39
N TRP A 151 13.30 8.44 -13.68
CA TRP A 151 14.51 9.10 -14.21
C TRP A 151 15.79 8.90 -13.39
N SER A 152 15.77 8.22 -12.24
CA SER A 152 16.98 7.95 -11.43
C SER A 152 17.89 6.82 -11.97
N ALA A 153 17.62 6.30 -13.17
CA ALA A 153 18.39 5.18 -13.73
C ALA A 153 19.91 5.54 -13.88
N PRO A 154 20.83 4.71 -13.34
CA PRO A 154 22.25 4.97 -13.37
C PRO A 154 22.83 4.84 -14.80
N SER A 155 23.66 5.81 -15.17
CA SER A 155 24.30 5.92 -16.50
C SER A 155 25.32 4.82 -16.84
N SER A 156 25.53 3.84 -15.96
CA SER A 156 26.50 2.75 -16.15
C SER A 156 25.90 1.35 -16.31
N GLY A 157 24.57 1.20 -16.22
CA GLY A 157 23.91 -0.12 -16.18
C GLY A 157 24.31 -0.97 -14.95
N PHE A 158 25.08 -0.39 -14.01
CA PHE A 158 25.40 -0.99 -12.73
C PHE A 158 24.35 -0.53 -11.72
N GLU A 159 23.23 -1.25 -11.73
CA GLU A 159 22.05 -0.93 -10.92
C GLU A 159 22.28 -1.19 -9.43
N PRO A 160 21.73 -0.33 -8.55
CA PRO A 160 21.74 -0.59 -7.12
C PRO A 160 21.08 -1.94 -6.79
N PRO A 161 21.52 -2.62 -5.72
CA PRO A 161 20.87 -3.86 -5.29
C PRO A 161 19.44 -3.58 -4.83
N GLU A 162 18.55 -4.54 -5.06
CA GLU A 162 17.21 -4.52 -4.48
C GLU A 162 17.28 -5.03 -3.04
N ALA A 163 17.13 -4.14 -2.06
CA ALA A 163 16.97 -4.55 -0.66
C ALA A 163 15.60 -5.19 -0.45
N ARG A 164 15.55 -6.26 0.34
CA ARG A 164 14.34 -7.04 0.65
C ARG A 164 14.07 -7.02 2.13
N SER A 165 12.87 -7.36 2.59
CA SER A 165 12.51 -7.40 4.01
C SER A 165 13.47 -8.27 4.84
N ALA A 166 13.69 -7.84 6.08
CA ALA A 166 14.44 -8.64 7.05
C ALA A 166 13.63 -9.88 7.45
N ASP A 167 14.33 -10.95 7.82
CA ASP A 167 13.76 -12.15 8.45
C ASP A 167 14.50 -12.50 9.75
N ASN A 168 14.06 -13.57 10.42
CA ASN A 168 14.62 -14.01 11.71
C ASN A 168 14.76 -12.84 12.70
N ILE A 169 13.70 -12.05 12.82
CA ILE A 169 13.67 -10.87 13.68
C ILE A 169 13.58 -11.34 15.13
N GLU A 170 14.55 -10.91 15.94
CA GLU A 170 14.68 -11.22 17.35
C GLU A 170 14.84 -9.91 18.14
N ALA A 171 14.88 -10.00 19.47
CA ALA A 171 15.01 -8.84 20.33
C ALA A 171 16.34 -8.08 20.15
N TYR A 172 17.39 -8.77 19.72
CA TYR A 172 18.74 -8.18 19.62
C TYR A 172 19.39 -8.39 18.26
N ALA A 173 18.63 -8.93 17.30
CA ALA A 173 19.13 -9.32 15.99
C ALA A 173 18.03 -9.35 14.93
N PHE A 174 18.44 -9.26 13.67
CA PHE A 174 17.63 -9.65 12.51
C PHE A 174 18.56 -10.04 11.36
N THR A 175 18.05 -10.71 10.34
CA THR A 175 18.82 -10.99 9.11
C THR A 175 18.39 -10.03 8.01
N ALA A 176 19.31 -9.21 7.53
CA ALA A 176 19.09 -8.31 6.39
C ALA A 176 19.21 -9.10 5.09
N ASN A 177 18.34 -8.84 4.11
CA ASN A 177 18.29 -9.57 2.83
C ASN A 177 18.29 -8.64 1.61
N TRP A 178 18.86 -9.09 0.49
CA TRP A 178 18.85 -8.35 -0.79
C TRP A 178 19.07 -9.28 -1.99
N LEU A 179 18.79 -8.78 -3.20
CA LEU A 179 19.09 -9.49 -4.44
C LEU A 179 20.54 -9.32 -4.89
N GLY A 180 21.05 -10.39 -5.50
CA GLY A 180 22.30 -10.39 -6.23
C GLY A 180 22.25 -9.48 -7.46
N VAL A 181 23.36 -8.82 -7.78
CA VAL A 181 23.56 -7.97 -8.96
C VAL A 181 24.68 -8.61 -9.77
N SER A 182 24.41 -8.91 -11.04
CA SER A 182 25.26 -9.79 -11.88
C SER A 182 26.70 -9.28 -12.08
N GLU A 183 26.94 -7.98 -11.89
CA GLU A 183 28.27 -7.35 -12.03
C GLU A 183 28.94 -7.00 -10.69
N ALA A 184 28.28 -7.25 -9.57
CA ALA A 184 28.82 -6.91 -8.26
C ALA A 184 29.99 -7.82 -7.87
N SER A 185 31.07 -7.21 -7.38
CA SER A 185 32.15 -7.87 -6.66
C SER A 185 31.89 -7.96 -5.15
N GLY A 186 30.87 -7.25 -4.67
CA GLY A 186 30.33 -7.39 -3.32
C GLY A 186 29.36 -6.27 -2.96
N TYR A 187 28.95 -6.26 -1.69
CA TYR A 187 28.00 -5.29 -1.14
C TYR A 187 28.53 -4.59 0.10
N LYS A 188 28.05 -3.36 0.28
CA LYS A 188 28.25 -2.55 1.49
C LYS A 188 26.90 -2.33 2.16
N LEU A 189 26.73 -2.88 3.36
CA LEU A 189 25.52 -2.78 4.17
C LEU A 189 25.61 -1.61 5.15
N TYR A 190 24.54 -0.82 5.21
CA TYR A 190 24.38 0.32 6.11
C TYR A 190 23.16 0.09 7.00
N ILE A 191 23.28 0.33 8.31
CA ILE A 191 22.19 0.20 9.27
C ILE A 191 22.15 1.41 10.19
N SER A 192 20.96 1.95 10.44
CA SER A 192 20.72 3.14 11.25
C SER A 192 19.45 2.99 12.10
N GLU A 193 19.37 3.73 13.21
CA GLU A 193 18.10 3.98 13.94
C GLU A 193 17.32 5.16 13.34
N ASN A 194 17.88 5.82 12.32
CA ASN A 194 17.30 7.00 11.68
C ASN A 194 17.12 6.74 10.18
N SER A 195 15.92 6.96 9.66
CA SER A 195 15.59 6.75 8.24
C SER A 195 16.42 7.62 7.28
N GLY A 196 16.94 8.76 7.74
CA GLY A 196 17.85 9.62 6.98
C GLY A 196 19.33 9.21 7.05
N PHE A 197 19.67 8.12 7.77
CA PHE A 197 21.04 7.63 7.94
C PHE A 197 22.03 8.69 8.49
N SER A 198 21.55 9.59 9.36
CA SER A 198 22.37 10.62 10.02
C SER A 198 23.36 10.07 11.06
N GLY A 199 23.24 8.78 11.40
CA GLY A 199 24.17 7.99 12.20
C GLY A 199 24.07 6.50 11.84
N HIS A 200 25.06 5.68 12.21
CA HIS A 200 25.08 4.26 11.88
C HIS A 200 25.29 3.41 13.12
N ILE A 201 24.76 2.18 13.10
CA ILE A 201 25.11 1.16 14.07
C ILE A 201 26.59 0.84 13.95
N SER A 202 27.25 0.67 15.10
CA SER A 202 28.68 0.37 15.15
C SER A 202 28.99 -0.87 14.30
N GLY A 203 29.85 -0.70 13.29
CA GLY A 203 30.21 -1.76 12.35
C GLY A 203 29.32 -1.87 11.09
N TYR A 204 28.27 -1.05 10.95
CA TYR A 204 27.33 -1.06 9.82
C TYR A 204 27.19 0.31 9.13
N GLY A 205 28.33 0.95 8.82
CA GLY A 205 28.33 2.27 8.18
C GLY A 205 29.59 2.61 7.38
N PRO A 206 30.02 1.81 6.37
CA PRO A 206 29.45 0.54 5.89
C PRO A 206 30.08 -0.71 6.52
N LYS A 207 29.35 -1.83 6.48
CA LYS A 207 29.91 -3.19 6.59
C LYS A 207 30.12 -3.78 5.19
N ASP A 208 31.34 -4.18 4.86
CA ASP A 208 31.58 -4.98 3.64
C ASP A 208 31.18 -6.43 3.91
N VAL A 209 30.22 -6.94 3.13
CA VAL A 209 29.67 -8.30 3.26
C VAL A 209 30.06 -9.18 2.07
N GLY A 210 30.97 -8.71 1.21
CA GLY A 210 31.39 -9.44 0.01
C GLY A 210 30.20 -9.79 -0.89
N ASN A 211 30.21 -10.97 -1.50
CA ASN A 211 29.15 -11.45 -2.40
C ASN A 211 27.95 -12.10 -1.69
N ALA A 212 27.82 -11.93 -0.37
CA ALA A 212 26.64 -12.42 0.34
C ALA A 212 25.38 -11.68 -0.15
N THR A 213 24.24 -12.34 -0.07
CA THR A 213 22.91 -11.76 -0.34
C THR A 213 22.07 -11.63 0.94
N SER A 214 22.69 -11.87 2.09
CA SER A 214 22.09 -11.77 3.42
C SER A 214 23.17 -11.53 4.48
N GLU A 215 22.84 -10.86 5.58
CA GLU A 215 23.74 -10.67 6.72
C GLU A 215 22.96 -10.69 8.05
N ILE A 216 23.46 -11.45 9.03
CA ILE A 216 22.91 -11.42 10.39
C ILE A 216 23.42 -10.18 11.10
N VAL A 217 22.50 -9.32 11.50
CA VAL A 217 22.73 -8.10 12.24
C VAL A 217 22.49 -8.39 13.71
N THR A 218 23.47 -8.11 14.57
CA THR A 218 23.42 -8.42 16.01
C THR A 218 23.84 -7.22 16.84
N GLY A 219 23.48 -7.21 18.12
CA GLY A 219 23.87 -6.15 19.06
C GLY A 219 22.95 -4.94 18.99
N LEU A 220 21.70 -5.19 18.60
CA LEU A 220 20.63 -4.20 18.49
C LEU A 220 19.90 -4.04 19.82
N SER A 221 19.12 -2.97 19.94
CA SER A 221 18.20 -2.77 21.07
C SER A 221 16.85 -3.42 20.78
N PRO A 222 16.18 -4.05 21.76
CA PRO A 222 14.82 -4.59 21.61
C PRO A 222 13.77 -3.50 21.35
N SER A 223 12.66 -3.89 20.72
CA SER A 223 11.53 -3.00 20.39
C SER A 223 11.96 -1.69 19.72
N THR A 224 13.03 -1.73 18.93
CA THR A 224 13.65 -0.54 18.34
C THR A 224 13.60 -0.64 16.83
N SER A 225 13.16 0.44 16.18
CA SER A 225 13.13 0.52 14.71
C SER A 225 14.52 0.80 14.16
N TYR A 226 14.92 -0.03 13.20
CA TYR A 226 16.13 0.10 12.41
C TYR A 226 15.79 0.23 10.92
N TYR A 227 16.71 0.85 10.20
CA TYR A 227 16.65 1.07 8.77
C TYR A 227 17.91 0.53 8.15
N TYR A 228 17.82 -0.24 7.07
CA TYR A 228 18.98 -0.65 6.31
C TYR A 228 18.86 -0.40 4.83
N ARG A 229 20.02 -0.20 4.19
CA ARG A 229 20.19 -0.04 2.75
C ARG A 229 21.57 -0.54 2.34
N LEU A 230 21.75 -0.78 1.05
CA LEU A 230 22.97 -1.35 0.50
C LEU A 230 23.50 -0.56 -0.68
N LYS A 231 24.79 -0.75 -0.96
CA LYS A 231 25.39 -0.48 -2.26
C LYS A 231 26.03 -1.74 -2.80
N ALA A 232 25.94 -1.96 -4.11
CA ALA A 232 26.81 -2.91 -4.78
C ALA A 232 28.10 -2.20 -5.20
N TYR A 233 29.21 -2.93 -5.26
CA TYR A 233 30.48 -2.41 -5.75
C TYR A 233 31.16 -3.37 -6.72
N LYS A 234 31.92 -2.81 -7.66
CA LYS A 234 32.86 -3.51 -8.55
C LYS A 234 34.16 -2.69 -8.65
N PRO A 235 35.24 -3.18 -9.26
CA PRO A 235 36.51 -2.45 -9.28
C PRO A 235 36.37 -1.03 -9.87
N GLY A 236 36.55 -0.03 -9.01
CA GLY A 236 36.51 1.39 -9.41
C GLY A 236 35.11 2.03 -9.45
N GLU A 237 34.05 1.31 -9.05
CA GLU A 237 32.66 1.79 -9.16
C GLU A 237 31.77 1.26 -8.02
N GLU A 238 30.87 2.12 -7.51
CA GLU A 238 29.80 1.77 -6.57
C GLU A 238 28.46 2.25 -7.13
N THR A 239 27.39 1.53 -6.82
CA THR A 239 26.04 1.93 -7.19
C THR A 239 25.54 3.09 -6.32
N ALA A 240 24.38 3.64 -6.71
CA ALA A 240 23.50 4.33 -5.79
C ALA A 240 23.09 3.42 -4.61
N TYR A 241 22.43 3.98 -3.59
CA TYR A 241 21.85 3.16 -2.54
C TYR A 241 20.66 2.36 -3.07
N SER A 242 20.44 1.18 -2.52
CA SER A 242 19.15 0.48 -2.60
C SER A 242 18.02 1.32 -2.00
N GLY A 243 16.79 0.86 -2.19
CA GLY A 243 15.68 1.24 -1.31
C GLY A 243 16.00 0.96 0.17
N ILE A 244 15.28 1.66 1.06
CA ILE A 244 15.42 1.52 2.51
C ILE A 244 14.43 0.45 3.00
N ILE A 245 14.90 -0.47 3.82
CA ILE A 245 14.06 -1.42 4.55
C ILE A 245 13.97 -0.99 6.00
N THR A 246 12.75 -0.90 6.51
CA THR A 246 12.46 -0.70 7.92
C THR A 246 12.24 -2.05 8.59
N VAL A 247 12.83 -2.25 9.77
CA VAL A 247 12.65 -3.44 10.60
C VAL A 247 12.58 -3.01 12.05
N GLN A 248 11.65 -3.57 12.82
CA GLN A 248 11.58 -3.37 14.25
C GLN A 248 11.97 -4.66 14.95
N THR A 249 12.94 -4.60 15.86
CA THR A 249 13.32 -5.76 16.68
C THR A 249 12.19 -6.17 17.62
N GLU A 250 12.10 -7.45 17.93
CA GLU A 250 11.11 -7.97 18.87
C GLU A 250 11.32 -7.40 20.28
N PRO A 251 10.30 -7.43 21.16
CA PRO A 251 10.54 -7.23 22.58
C PRO A 251 11.41 -8.37 23.14
N PRO A 252 12.08 -8.17 24.28
CA PRO A 252 12.84 -9.24 24.93
C PRO A 252 11.97 -10.47 25.19
N SER A 253 12.52 -11.67 24.99
CA SER A 253 11.85 -12.93 25.34
C SER A 253 11.29 -12.89 26.77
N GLY A 254 9.99 -13.17 26.92
CA GLY A 254 9.28 -13.13 28.22
C GLY A 254 8.74 -11.75 28.61
N TRP A 255 8.74 -10.77 27.71
CA TRP A 255 8.04 -9.51 27.89
C TRP A 255 6.53 -9.70 27.70
N VAL A 256 5.76 -9.33 28.72
CA VAL A 256 4.29 -9.27 28.67
C VAL A 256 3.91 -7.81 28.42
N ASP A 257 3.13 -7.55 27.38
CA ASP A 257 2.50 -6.25 27.16
C ASP A 257 1.42 -6.02 28.22
N SER A 258 1.83 -5.60 29.41
CA SER A 258 0.91 -5.50 30.56
C SER A 258 -0.23 -4.52 30.36
N THR A 259 -0.17 -3.65 29.33
CA THR A 259 -1.30 -2.77 28.99
C THR A 259 -2.46 -3.54 28.36
N LYS A 260 -2.24 -4.75 27.84
CA LYS A 260 -3.33 -5.63 27.37
C LYS A 260 -4.01 -6.42 28.51
N ILE A 261 -3.69 -6.10 29.75
CA ILE A 261 -4.42 -6.53 30.94
C ILE A 261 -5.20 -5.31 31.43
N PHE A 262 -6.52 -5.39 31.51
CA PHE A 262 -7.35 -4.23 31.84
C PHE A 262 -8.66 -4.65 32.50
N PHE A 263 -9.35 -3.69 33.12
CA PHE A 263 -10.71 -3.92 33.62
C PHE A 263 -11.69 -4.03 32.45
N SER A 264 -12.34 -5.17 32.33
CA SER A 264 -13.38 -5.45 31.32
C SER A 264 -14.78 -5.17 31.83
N GLU A 265 -15.02 -5.19 33.15
CA GLU A 265 -16.33 -4.85 33.71
C GLU A 265 -16.23 -4.22 35.11
N TYR A 266 -17.11 -3.27 35.37
CA TYR A 266 -17.35 -2.63 36.66
C TYR A 266 -18.85 -2.66 36.95
N ILE A 267 -19.24 -3.19 38.11
CA ILE A 267 -20.64 -3.22 38.55
C ILE A 267 -20.77 -2.45 39.85
N GLU A 268 -21.54 -1.35 39.84
CA GLU A 268 -22.14 -0.76 41.03
C GLU A 268 -23.66 -0.93 40.98
N GLY A 269 -24.16 -1.97 41.63
CA GLY A 269 -25.57 -2.30 41.70
C GLY A 269 -26.23 -1.89 43.02
N THR A 270 -27.49 -2.30 43.17
CA THR A 270 -28.23 -2.08 44.43
C THR A 270 -27.64 -2.91 45.58
N ASN A 271 -27.75 -2.40 46.80
CA ASN A 271 -27.24 -3.05 48.02
C ASN A 271 -25.72 -3.30 47.95
N TYR A 272 -25.33 -4.57 47.75
CA TYR A 272 -23.97 -5.07 47.74
C TYR A 272 -23.62 -5.76 46.42
N ASN A 273 -24.44 -5.56 45.37
CA ASN A 273 -24.17 -6.09 44.05
C ASN A 273 -23.01 -5.29 43.44
N LYS A 274 -21.78 -5.66 43.78
CA LYS A 274 -20.57 -5.01 43.29
C LYS A 274 -19.60 -6.05 42.81
N ALA A 275 -18.98 -5.78 41.67
CA ALA A 275 -17.95 -6.63 41.10
C ALA A 275 -16.98 -5.83 40.23
N LEU A 276 -15.78 -6.38 40.07
CA LEU A 276 -14.78 -5.97 39.08
C LEU A 276 -14.42 -7.20 38.26
N GLU A 277 -14.13 -7.00 36.99
CA GLU A 277 -13.60 -8.03 36.11
C GLU A 277 -12.32 -7.53 35.43
N ILE A 278 -11.31 -8.41 35.35
CA ILE A 278 -10.05 -8.15 34.65
C ILE A 278 -9.94 -9.11 33.48
N TYR A 279 -9.65 -8.61 32.29
CA TYR A 279 -9.36 -9.40 31.09
C TYR A 279 -7.86 -9.50 30.81
N ASN A 280 -7.40 -10.63 30.26
CA ASN A 280 -6.03 -10.82 29.77
C ASN A 280 -6.00 -10.98 28.25
N GLY A 281 -5.61 -9.92 27.52
CA GLY A 281 -5.40 -9.94 26.07
C GLY A 281 -3.93 -10.00 25.63
N THR A 282 -3.01 -10.44 26.49
CA THR A 282 -1.56 -10.30 26.25
C THR A 282 -0.99 -11.22 25.18
N GLY A 283 -1.74 -12.24 24.76
CA GLY A 283 -1.27 -13.33 23.89
C GLY A 283 -0.67 -14.51 24.65
N GLU A 284 -0.44 -14.38 25.96
CA GLU A 284 0.21 -15.38 26.82
C GLU A 284 -0.49 -15.49 28.19
N ASP A 285 -0.23 -16.57 28.94
CA ASP A 285 -0.75 -16.73 30.30
C ASP A 285 -0.04 -15.77 31.28
N VAL A 286 -0.83 -15.05 32.08
CA VAL A 286 -0.33 -14.05 33.03
C VAL A 286 -0.33 -14.59 34.45
N ASN A 287 0.78 -14.40 35.16
CA ASN A 287 0.84 -14.62 36.61
C ASN A 287 0.14 -13.47 37.35
N LEU A 288 -1.03 -13.75 37.94
CA LEU A 288 -1.81 -12.79 38.71
C LEU A 288 -1.05 -12.25 39.93
N GLY A 289 -0.02 -12.94 40.41
CA GLY A 289 0.85 -12.44 41.49
C GLY A 289 1.60 -11.14 41.15
N ASN A 290 1.64 -10.76 39.88
CA ASN A 290 2.18 -9.48 39.43
C ASN A 290 1.14 -8.35 39.48
N LEU A 291 -0.15 -8.66 39.70
CA LEU A 291 -1.25 -7.71 39.66
C LEU A 291 -1.71 -7.30 41.06
N THR A 292 -1.97 -6.01 41.21
CA THR A 292 -2.55 -5.41 42.42
C THR A 292 -3.67 -4.46 42.04
N ILE A 293 -4.82 -4.57 42.72
CA ILE A 293 -5.94 -3.62 42.61
C ILE A 293 -5.90 -2.65 43.78
N LYS A 294 -6.12 -1.36 43.54
CA LYS A 294 -6.18 -0.32 44.58
C LYS A 294 -7.46 0.50 44.44
N LEU A 295 -8.16 0.66 45.56
CA LEU A 295 -9.38 1.48 45.67
C LEU A 295 -9.06 2.82 46.32
N TYR A 296 -9.46 3.91 45.68
CA TYR A 296 -9.29 5.29 46.10
C TYR A 296 -10.65 5.90 46.44
N ILE A 297 -10.87 6.13 47.74
CA ILE A 297 -12.19 6.42 48.29
C ILE A 297 -12.44 7.93 48.34
N ASN A 298 -13.61 8.39 47.86
CA ASN A 298 -14.12 9.75 47.90
C ASN A 298 -13.08 10.80 47.45
N GLY A 299 -12.51 10.60 46.26
CA GLY A 299 -11.51 11.50 45.68
C GLY A 299 -10.16 11.53 46.39
N SER A 300 -9.83 10.52 47.20
CA SER A 300 -8.49 10.40 47.82
C SER A 300 -7.39 10.13 46.78
N GLU A 301 -6.21 10.71 46.97
CA GLU A 301 -4.99 10.36 46.22
C GLU A 301 -4.25 9.15 46.82
N THR A 302 -4.70 8.69 48.00
CA THR A 302 -4.13 7.53 48.70
C THR A 302 -5.12 6.37 48.72
N PRO A 303 -4.66 5.12 48.49
CA PRO A 303 -5.55 3.98 48.43
C PRO A 303 -6.10 3.64 49.82
N GLY A 304 -7.42 3.49 49.93
CA GLY A 304 -8.10 3.03 51.15
C GLY A 304 -8.15 1.51 51.28
N SER A 305 -8.02 0.79 50.16
CA SER A 305 -7.91 -0.67 50.12
C SER A 305 -6.98 -1.12 48.99
N THR A 306 -6.29 -2.22 49.22
CA THR A 306 -5.38 -2.85 48.27
C THR A 306 -5.65 -4.35 48.27
N LEU A 307 -5.68 -4.96 47.09
CA LEU A 307 -5.79 -6.39 46.90
C LEU A 307 -4.66 -6.88 46.00
N ASP A 308 -3.77 -7.69 46.57
CA ASP A 308 -2.78 -8.45 45.79
C ASP A 308 -3.43 -9.74 45.29
N LEU A 309 -3.29 -10.01 43.99
CA LEU A 309 -3.86 -11.19 43.36
C LEU A 309 -2.88 -12.36 43.40
N SER A 310 -3.36 -13.56 43.08
CA SER A 310 -2.52 -14.77 43.03
C SER A 310 -3.13 -15.80 42.09
N GLY A 311 -2.30 -16.62 41.46
CA GLY A 311 -2.73 -17.63 40.49
C GLY A 311 -2.27 -17.28 39.08
N ALA A 312 -2.93 -17.85 38.09
CA ALA A 312 -2.70 -17.58 36.68
C ALA A 312 -4.03 -17.15 36.04
N LEU A 313 -3.94 -16.25 35.06
CA LEU A 313 -5.03 -15.86 34.18
C LEU A 313 -4.60 -16.18 32.76
N ASN A 314 -5.29 -17.11 32.10
CA ASN A 314 -4.90 -17.53 30.76
C ASN A 314 -5.15 -16.41 29.76
N ASN A 315 -4.48 -16.46 28.61
CA ASN A 315 -4.79 -15.54 27.52
C ASN A 315 -6.25 -15.72 27.04
N GLY A 316 -6.97 -14.61 26.89
CA GLY A 316 -8.38 -14.58 26.46
C GLY A 316 -9.39 -14.84 27.57
N ASP A 317 -8.95 -15.16 28.79
CA ASP A 317 -9.83 -15.37 29.94
C ASP A 317 -10.01 -14.09 30.76
N VAL A 318 -11.01 -14.10 31.65
CA VAL A 318 -11.28 -13.05 32.63
C VAL A 318 -11.08 -13.53 34.07
N TYR A 319 -10.93 -12.59 35.00
CA TYR A 319 -10.85 -12.84 36.43
C TYR A 319 -11.83 -11.92 37.19
N VAL A 320 -12.84 -12.53 37.82
CA VAL A 320 -13.97 -11.82 38.45
C VAL A 320 -13.80 -11.73 39.96
N ILE A 321 -13.96 -10.51 40.50
CA ILE A 321 -13.92 -10.21 41.94
C ILE A 321 -15.28 -9.71 42.41
N GLY A 322 -16.02 -10.54 43.15
CA GLY A 322 -17.33 -10.19 43.72
C GLY A 322 -17.28 -9.61 45.13
N TYR A 323 -18.32 -8.87 45.53
CA TYR A 323 -18.41 -8.32 46.88
C TYR A 323 -18.87 -9.34 47.94
N THR A 324 -18.11 -9.45 49.04
CA THR A 324 -18.52 -10.11 50.29
C THR A 324 -17.81 -9.50 51.49
N ALA A 325 -18.57 -9.03 52.49
CA ALA A 325 -18.09 -8.52 53.76
C ALA A 325 -18.93 -9.07 54.93
N GLY A 326 -18.45 -10.12 55.59
CA GLY A 326 -19.19 -10.78 56.67
C GLY A 326 -20.48 -11.43 56.16
N ALA A 327 -21.63 -10.98 56.67
CA ALA A 327 -22.95 -11.48 56.23
C ALA A 327 -23.51 -10.75 54.99
N ASN A 328 -22.85 -9.68 54.55
CA ASN A 328 -23.27 -8.90 53.39
C ASN A 328 -22.57 -9.45 52.14
N THR A 329 -23.34 -9.88 51.14
CA THR A 329 -22.80 -10.47 49.90
C THR A 329 -23.53 -9.90 48.70
N ALA A 330 -22.87 -9.89 47.55
CA ALA A 330 -23.53 -9.73 46.26
C ALA A 330 -24.54 -10.86 46.01
N VAL A 331 -25.46 -10.66 45.06
CA VAL A 331 -26.37 -11.71 44.61
C VAL A 331 -25.63 -12.93 44.04
N GLN A 332 -26.31 -14.08 44.04
CA GLN A 332 -25.72 -15.36 43.61
C GLN A 332 -25.24 -15.36 42.16
N GLU A 333 -25.83 -14.53 41.28
CA GLU A 333 -25.40 -14.39 39.88
C GLU A 333 -23.96 -13.87 39.78
N ILE A 334 -23.59 -12.86 40.58
CA ILE A 334 -22.20 -12.38 40.70
C ILE A 334 -21.32 -13.44 41.36
N LEU A 335 -21.78 -14.03 42.46
CA LEU A 335 -20.95 -14.97 43.25
C LEU A 335 -20.64 -16.27 42.51
N ALA A 336 -21.53 -16.72 41.62
CA ALA A 336 -21.35 -17.96 40.87
C ALA A 336 -20.25 -17.87 39.80
N VAL A 337 -19.96 -16.65 39.30
CA VAL A 337 -18.90 -16.39 38.32
C VAL A 337 -17.64 -15.79 38.94
N SER A 338 -17.70 -15.38 40.22
CA SER A 338 -16.54 -14.79 40.93
C SER A 338 -15.45 -15.82 41.19
N ASP A 339 -14.23 -15.57 40.72
CA ASP A 339 -13.04 -16.33 41.08
C ASP A 339 -12.65 -16.12 42.55
N ILE A 340 -12.84 -14.89 43.03
CA ILE A 340 -12.66 -14.52 44.44
C ILE A 340 -13.73 -13.53 44.90
N THR A 341 -13.90 -13.46 46.21
CA THR A 341 -14.79 -12.48 46.84
C THR A 341 -14.06 -11.68 47.91
N THR A 342 -14.33 -10.39 48.00
CA THR A 342 -13.75 -9.50 49.02
C THR A 342 -14.71 -8.38 49.36
N GLY A 343 -14.51 -7.72 50.51
CA GLY A 343 -15.18 -6.48 50.87
C GLY A 343 -14.23 -5.28 50.87
N GLY A 344 -12.99 -5.47 50.42
CA GLY A 344 -11.97 -4.42 50.36
C GLY A 344 -12.13 -3.56 49.10
N VAL A 345 -11.45 -3.96 48.02
CA VAL A 345 -11.42 -3.21 46.75
C VAL A 345 -12.76 -3.13 46.01
N THR A 346 -13.73 -3.99 46.35
CA THR A 346 -15.10 -3.97 45.80
C THR A 346 -16.08 -3.11 46.62
N ASN A 347 -15.63 -2.48 47.71
CA ASN A 347 -16.47 -1.57 48.51
C ASN A 347 -16.45 -0.13 47.98
N PHE A 348 -16.36 0.02 46.66
CA PHE A 348 -16.44 1.31 45.96
C PHE A 348 -17.89 1.80 45.87
N ASN A 349 -18.10 3.08 45.65
CA ASN A 349 -19.33 3.65 45.11
C ASN A 349 -19.04 4.56 43.91
N GLY A 350 -20.07 5.15 43.29
CA GLY A 350 -19.97 5.81 41.98
C GLY A 350 -19.03 7.01 41.84
N ASN A 351 -18.38 7.47 42.91
CA ASN A 351 -17.33 8.50 42.91
C ASN A 351 -15.94 7.97 43.34
N ASP A 352 -15.80 6.68 43.63
CA ASP A 352 -14.53 6.05 44.01
C ASP A 352 -13.76 5.57 42.78
N ALA A 353 -12.46 5.83 42.73
CA ALA A 353 -11.60 5.34 41.64
C ALA A 353 -10.97 3.99 41.99
N VAL A 354 -10.85 3.11 40.98
CA VAL A 354 -10.21 1.79 41.12
C VAL A 354 -9.11 1.68 40.08
N ALA A 355 -7.89 1.36 40.50
CA ALA A 355 -6.74 1.26 39.61
C ALA A 355 -6.10 -0.12 39.66
N LEU A 356 -5.67 -0.60 38.49
CA LEU A 356 -4.96 -1.85 38.29
C LEU A 356 -3.46 -1.57 38.10
N PHE A 357 -2.63 -2.35 38.77
CA PHE A 357 -1.18 -2.24 38.70
C PHE A 357 -0.57 -3.57 38.29
N TYR A 358 0.46 -3.54 37.44
CA TYR A 358 1.34 -4.66 37.12
C TYR A 358 2.76 -4.34 37.59
N ASN A 359 3.34 -5.17 38.46
CA ASN A 359 4.67 -4.96 39.05
C ASN A 359 4.85 -3.54 39.64
N ASN A 360 3.82 -3.02 40.32
CA ASN A 360 3.73 -1.66 40.88
C ASN A 360 3.62 -0.50 39.88
N VAL A 361 3.49 -0.76 38.58
CA VAL A 361 3.18 0.25 37.56
C VAL A 361 1.69 0.24 37.28
N MET A 362 1.02 1.39 37.31
CA MET A 362 -0.40 1.49 36.96
C MET A 362 -0.58 1.20 35.47
N ILE A 363 -1.53 0.34 35.13
CA ILE A 363 -1.82 -0.08 33.76
C ILE A 363 -3.26 0.23 33.33
N ASP A 364 -4.19 0.38 34.27
CA ASP A 364 -5.57 0.74 33.98
C ASP A 364 -6.25 1.44 35.16
N VAL A 365 -7.27 2.25 34.91
CA VAL A 365 -8.04 2.94 35.94
C VAL A 365 -9.50 3.16 35.54
N ILE A 366 -10.40 2.93 36.49
CA ILE A 366 -11.82 3.33 36.45
C ILE A 366 -11.97 4.52 37.41
N GLY A 367 -12.46 5.65 36.90
CA GLY A 367 -12.60 6.89 37.67
C GLY A 367 -11.32 7.74 37.74
N ASN A 368 -11.45 8.94 38.33
CA ASN A 368 -10.37 9.91 38.45
C ASN A 368 -9.83 9.96 39.89
N ILE A 369 -8.60 9.47 40.10
CA ILE A 369 -7.92 9.57 41.39
C ILE A 369 -7.73 11.06 41.76
N GLY A 370 -8.03 11.42 43.01
CA GLY A 370 -7.95 12.81 43.48
C GLY A 370 -9.21 13.65 43.22
N LEU A 371 -10.24 13.09 42.57
CA LEU A 371 -11.47 13.82 42.21
C LEU A 371 -12.71 13.22 42.87
N ASP A 372 -13.41 14.03 43.66
CA ASP A 372 -14.66 13.66 44.34
C ASP A 372 -15.88 14.02 43.46
N SER A 373 -16.05 13.31 42.35
CA SER A 373 -17.18 13.48 41.43
C SER A 373 -17.75 12.15 41.01
N TYR A 374 -19.08 12.02 41.06
CA TYR A 374 -19.77 10.81 40.60
C TYR A 374 -19.64 10.65 39.09
N PHE A 375 -19.15 9.49 38.65
CA PHE A 375 -18.97 9.12 37.25
C PHE A 375 -19.65 7.79 36.91
N ALA A 376 -19.87 6.91 37.89
CA ALA A 376 -20.44 5.57 37.68
C ALA A 376 -21.41 5.16 38.80
N GLU A 377 -22.39 6.02 39.14
CA GLU A 377 -23.39 5.69 40.18
C GLU A 377 -24.48 4.74 39.68
N ASN A 378 -24.69 3.61 40.36
CA ASN A 378 -25.77 2.65 40.06
C ASN A 378 -25.75 2.18 38.59
N VAL A 379 -24.59 1.78 38.09
CA VAL A 379 -24.37 1.41 36.69
C VAL A 379 -23.53 0.15 36.58
N THR A 380 -23.73 -0.58 35.49
CA THR A 380 -22.76 -1.57 35.01
C THR A 380 -22.00 -0.97 33.83
N LEU A 381 -20.69 -0.89 33.90
CA LEU A 381 -19.83 -0.48 32.78
C LEU A 381 -19.15 -1.74 32.24
N VAL A 382 -19.33 -2.00 30.96
CA VAL A 382 -18.63 -3.07 30.22
C VAL A 382 -17.64 -2.39 29.28
N ARG A 383 -16.38 -2.82 29.29
CA ARG A 383 -15.37 -2.27 28.41
C ARG A 383 -15.78 -2.55 26.96
N ARG A 384 -15.67 -1.55 26.09
CA ARG A 384 -16.05 -1.73 24.69
C ARG A 384 -15.13 -2.76 24.02
N PRO A 385 -15.66 -3.61 23.14
CA PRO A 385 -14.87 -4.67 22.50
C PRO A 385 -13.69 -4.17 21.65
N ASP A 386 -13.72 -2.92 21.18
CA ASP A 386 -12.65 -2.27 20.38
C ASP A 386 -11.55 -1.62 21.23
N VAL A 387 -11.58 -1.79 22.56
CA VAL A 387 -10.56 -1.27 23.49
C VAL A 387 -9.63 -2.41 23.92
N PHE A 388 -8.45 -2.45 23.32
CA PHE A 388 -7.48 -3.55 23.51
C PHE A 388 -6.45 -3.33 24.62
N ARG A 389 -6.46 -2.13 25.23
CA ARG A 389 -5.44 -1.70 26.18
C ARG A 389 -6.06 -0.92 27.33
N GLY A 390 -5.59 -1.20 28.53
CA GLY A 390 -5.83 -0.40 29.71
C GLY A 390 -5.25 1.00 29.56
N SER A 391 -5.87 1.96 30.27
CA SER A 391 -5.49 3.35 30.24
C SER A 391 -5.24 3.85 31.66
N THR A 392 -4.18 4.62 31.86
CA THR A 392 -3.93 5.32 33.13
C THR A 392 -4.73 6.62 33.27
N THR A 393 -5.64 6.90 32.33
CA THR A 393 -6.55 8.04 32.35
C THR A 393 -7.94 7.54 32.00
N PHE A 394 -8.89 7.77 32.91
CA PHE A 394 -10.25 7.28 32.74
C PHE A 394 -11.00 8.11 31.69
N ASP A 395 -11.48 7.44 30.65
CA ASP A 395 -12.41 7.96 29.66
C ASP A 395 -13.67 7.10 29.64
N LEU A 396 -14.83 7.73 29.81
CA LEU A 396 -16.12 7.04 29.70
C LEU A 396 -16.42 6.57 28.27
N GLY A 397 -15.76 7.13 27.24
CA GLY A 397 -15.89 6.72 25.85
C GLY A 397 -15.40 5.29 25.56
N ASP A 398 -14.59 4.72 26.46
CA ASP A 398 -14.09 3.35 26.39
C ASP A 398 -15.10 2.30 26.92
N TRP A 399 -16.27 2.73 27.41
CA TRP A 399 -17.20 1.87 28.14
C TRP A 399 -18.62 1.97 27.59
N ASP A 400 -19.29 0.83 27.51
CA ASP A 400 -20.74 0.74 27.35
C ASP A 400 -21.41 0.70 28.72
N ALA A 401 -22.35 1.64 28.95
CA ALA A 401 -23.06 1.76 30.21
C ALA A 401 -24.44 1.07 30.15
N TYR A 402 -24.66 0.14 31.08
CA TYR A 402 -25.90 -0.62 31.23
C TYR A 402 -26.64 -0.25 32.53
N PRO A 403 -27.97 -0.47 32.60
CA PRO A 403 -28.75 -0.21 33.80
C PRO A 403 -28.24 -0.93 35.05
N VAL A 404 -28.56 -0.38 36.22
CA VAL A 404 -28.26 -0.98 37.52
C VAL A 404 -28.64 -2.47 37.59
N ASN A 405 -27.76 -3.29 38.17
CA ASN A 405 -27.91 -4.75 38.27
C ASN A 405 -27.96 -5.50 36.93
N THR A 406 -27.25 -5.02 35.91
CA THR A 406 -26.97 -5.81 34.70
C THR A 406 -25.75 -6.69 34.96
N PHE A 407 -25.87 -8.01 34.76
CA PHE A 407 -24.78 -8.97 35.02
C PHE A 407 -24.51 -9.91 33.82
N ASP A 408 -25.19 -9.68 32.69
CA ASP A 408 -25.18 -10.59 31.53
C ASP A 408 -23.78 -10.73 30.88
N TYR A 409 -22.90 -9.77 31.15
CA TYR A 409 -21.54 -9.69 30.59
C TYR A 409 -20.47 -10.23 31.53
N LEU A 410 -20.82 -10.55 32.78
CA LEU A 410 -19.86 -10.95 33.79
C LEU A 410 -19.41 -12.40 33.59
N GLY A 411 -18.10 -12.63 33.67
CA GLY A 411 -17.45 -13.92 33.47
C GLY A 411 -16.96 -14.16 32.04
N TRP A 412 -17.01 -13.16 31.17
CA TRP A 412 -16.44 -13.21 29.82
C TRP A 412 -16.23 -11.79 29.27
N HIS A 413 -15.32 -11.63 28.31
CA HIS A 413 -15.14 -10.35 27.63
C HIS A 413 -15.09 -10.58 26.12
N GLU A 414 -15.95 -9.88 25.37
CA GLU A 414 -15.82 -9.81 23.93
C GLU A 414 -14.69 -8.87 23.61
N VAL A 415 -13.66 -9.40 22.97
CA VAL A 415 -12.76 -8.56 22.18
C VAL A 415 -13.30 -8.65 20.77
N GLU A 416 -13.85 -7.55 20.27
CA GLU A 416 -13.86 -7.33 18.84
C GLU A 416 -12.38 -7.23 18.58
N HIS A 417 -11.74 -8.32 18.14
CA HIS A 417 -10.55 -8.16 17.34
C HIS A 417 -10.91 -7.00 16.42
N ASP A 418 -10.04 -6.01 16.31
CA ASP A 418 -9.99 -5.31 15.05
C ASP A 418 -9.84 -6.48 14.07
N THR A 419 -10.96 -6.97 13.52
CA THR A 419 -10.95 -7.52 12.20
C THR A 419 -10.76 -6.23 11.48
N PRO A 420 -9.51 -5.85 11.14
CA PRO A 420 -9.32 -4.65 10.37
C PRO A 420 -10.22 -4.78 9.15
N LEU A 421 -11.33 -4.05 9.17
CA LEU A 421 -12.22 -3.86 8.05
C LEU A 421 -11.72 -2.59 7.40
N ALA A 422 -11.01 -2.61 6.30
CA ALA A 422 -10.39 -3.71 5.58
C ALA A 422 -9.01 -3.21 5.15
N ILE A 423 -8.10 -4.12 4.81
CA ILE A 423 -7.13 -3.77 3.77
C ILE A 423 -7.94 -3.14 2.63
N SER A 424 -7.65 -1.87 2.33
CA SER A 424 -8.36 -1.17 1.27
C SER A 424 -7.71 -1.58 -0.05
N LEU A 425 -8.00 -2.81 -0.49
CA LEU A 425 -7.47 -3.31 -1.75
C LEU A 425 -7.97 -2.38 -2.86
N ARG A 426 -7.06 -1.67 -3.51
CA ARG A 426 -7.39 -0.76 -4.62
C ARG A 426 -7.59 -1.55 -5.90
N ASP A 427 -6.71 -2.50 -6.16
CA ASP A 427 -6.70 -3.25 -7.41
C ASP A 427 -6.06 -4.63 -7.20
N PHE A 428 -6.50 -5.61 -7.98
CA PHE A 428 -5.87 -6.93 -8.10
C PHE A 428 -6.04 -7.40 -9.54
N LYS A 429 -4.93 -7.66 -10.22
CA LYS A 429 -4.87 -7.97 -11.65
C LYS A 429 -3.99 -9.18 -11.89
N ALA A 430 -4.33 -9.92 -12.95
CA ALA A 430 -3.53 -11.02 -13.46
C ALA A 430 -3.26 -10.81 -14.95
N THR A 431 -1.99 -10.74 -15.32
CA THR A 431 -1.53 -10.46 -16.68
C THR A 431 -0.64 -11.59 -17.19
N TYR A 432 -0.95 -12.13 -18.36
CA TYR A 432 -0.06 -13.09 -19.00
C TYR A 432 1.07 -12.36 -19.72
N ILE A 433 2.32 -12.65 -19.33
CA ILE A 433 3.52 -12.00 -19.88
C ILE A 433 4.61 -13.07 -20.04
N ASN A 434 5.21 -13.17 -21.22
CA ASN A 434 6.40 -13.98 -21.50
C ASN A 434 6.34 -15.48 -21.11
N GLY A 435 5.14 -16.07 -21.00
CA GLY A 435 4.97 -17.49 -20.64
C GLY A 435 4.46 -17.70 -19.22
N ASP A 436 4.45 -16.65 -18.40
CA ASP A 436 4.06 -16.67 -17.00
C ASP A 436 2.81 -15.80 -16.76
N VAL A 437 2.23 -15.90 -15.56
CA VAL A 437 1.19 -14.97 -15.10
C VAL A 437 1.75 -14.08 -14.00
N LEU A 438 1.83 -12.79 -14.28
CA LEU A 438 2.12 -11.76 -13.29
C LEU A 438 0.82 -11.37 -12.59
N LEU A 439 0.79 -11.51 -11.27
CA LEU A 439 -0.24 -10.98 -10.39
C LEU A 439 0.27 -9.67 -9.79
N GLU A 440 -0.54 -8.62 -9.85
CA GLU A 440 -0.25 -7.32 -9.27
C GLU A 440 -1.44 -6.89 -8.41
N TRP A 441 -1.19 -6.43 -7.20
CA TRP A 441 -2.23 -5.82 -6.37
C TRP A 441 -1.70 -4.61 -5.62
N SER A 442 -2.61 -3.70 -5.29
CA SER A 442 -2.27 -2.56 -4.44
C SER A 442 -3.27 -2.37 -3.33
N THR A 443 -2.77 -1.90 -2.19
CA THR A 443 -3.54 -1.50 -1.02
C THR A 443 -3.56 0.01 -0.93
N ALA A 444 -4.62 0.61 -0.40
CA ALA A 444 -4.65 2.03 -0.01
C ALA A 444 -4.19 2.19 1.44
N SER A 445 -4.47 1.18 2.26
CA SER A 445 -4.08 1.04 3.65
C SER A 445 -4.11 -0.44 4.02
N GLU A 446 -3.30 -0.82 4.99
CA GLU A 446 -3.22 -2.13 5.61
C GLU A 446 -3.26 -1.94 7.12
N THR A 447 -3.90 -2.85 7.82
CA THR A 447 -3.92 -2.86 9.27
C THR A 447 -3.61 -4.27 9.71
N GLU A 448 -2.58 -4.42 10.54
CA GLU A 448 -2.07 -5.69 11.07
C GLU A 448 -1.86 -6.78 10.01
N ASN A 449 -1.61 -6.41 8.76
CA ASN A 449 -1.46 -7.34 7.66
C ASN A 449 -0.10 -8.06 7.74
N ALA A 450 -0.11 -9.33 8.13
CA ALA A 450 1.08 -10.15 8.14
C ALA A 450 1.48 -10.58 6.72
N ALA A 451 0.51 -10.97 5.89
CA ALA A 451 0.78 -11.45 4.53
C ALA A 451 -0.46 -11.54 3.63
N PHE A 452 -0.21 -11.68 2.33
CA PHE A 452 -1.16 -12.14 1.34
C PHE A 452 -0.86 -13.57 0.93
N GLN A 453 -1.84 -14.45 1.00
CA GLN A 453 -1.81 -15.77 0.43
C GLN A 453 -2.44 -15.75 -0.97
N ILE A 454 -1.78 -16.40 -1.91
CA ILE A 454 -2.21 -16.46 -3.31
C ILE A 454 -2.65 -17.88 -3.62
N TYR A 455 -3.84 -18.01 -4.20
CA TYR A 455 -4.42 -19.28 -4.61
C TYR A 455 -4.67 -19.29 -6.11
N ARG A 456 -4.45 -20.43 -6.75
CA ARG A 456 -4.80 -20.69 -8.14
C ARG A 456 -5.72 -21.89 -8.24
N ASN A 457 -6.94 -21.69 -8.73
CA ASN A 457 -8.00 -22.71 -8.77
C ASN A 457 -8.13 -23.44 -7.42
N ASP A 458 -8.23 -22.67 -6.33
CA ASP A 458 -8.33 -23.15 -4.93
C ASP A 458 -7.09 -23.87 -4.38
N VAL A 459 -5.99 -23.92 -5.13
CA VAL A 459 -4.70 -24.47 -4.67
C VAL A 459 -3.80 -23.33 -4.21
N PHE A 460 -3.34 -23.40 -2.96
CA PHE A 460 -2.35 -22.46 -2.41
C PHE A 460 -1.06 -22.47 -3.24
N LEU A 461 -0.59 -21.28 -3.63
CA LEU A 461 0.65 -21.09 -4.37
C LEU A 461 1.78 -20.59 -3.47
N THR A 462 1.55 -19.47 -2.79
CA THR A 462 2.57 -18.82 -1.96
C THR A 462 1.94 -17.85 -0.96
N THR A 463 2.77 -17.40 -0.04
CA THR A 463 2.53 -16.26 0.84
C THR A 463 3.48 -15.12 0.44
N VAL A 464 3.00 -13.89 0.42
CA VAL A 464 3.75 -12.64 0.17
C VAL A 464 3.56 -11.73 1.38
N SER A 465 4.63 -11.34 2.05
CA SER A 465 4.52 -10.54 3.29
C SER A 465 3.78 -9.22 3.07
N GLY A 466 2.91 -8.88 4.01
CA GLY A 466 2.18 -7.61 4.06
C GLY A 466 3.05 -6.52 4.69
N ALA A 467 2.58 -5.27 4.65
CA ALA A 467 3.27 -4.13 5.24
C ALA A 467 2.89 -3.87 6.71
N GLY A 468 2.16 -4.80 7.35
CA GLY A 468 1.64 -4.63 8.71
C GLY A 468 0.55 -3.57 8.77
N THR A 469 0.70 -2.60 9.68
CA THR A 469 -0.23 -1.47 9.81
C THR A 469 0.35 -0.24 9.13
N THR A 470 -0.27 0.21 8.06
CA THR A 470 0.14 1.38 7.28
C THR A 470 -1.03 2.02 6.55
N CYS A 471 -1.05 3.36 6.51
CA CYS A 471 -1.97 4.12 5.65
C CYS A 471 -1.31 4.55 4.33
N VAL A 472 -0.09 4.09 4.05
CA VAL A 472 0.62 4.33 2.80
C VAL A 472 0.20 3.25 1.80
N PRO A 473 -0.20 3.62 0.57
CA PRO A 473 -0.49 2.63 -0.46
C PRO A 473 0.74 1.78 -0.77
N HIS A 474 0.58 0.46 -0.80
CA HIS A 474 1.64 -0.46 -1.21
C HIS A 474 1.26 -1.17 -2.50
N LEU A 475 2.27 -1.48 -3.31
CA LEU A 475 2.16 -2.28 -4.51
C LEU A 475 2.89 -3.61 -4.27
N TYR A 476 2.23 -4.68 -4.65
CA TYR A 476 2.73 -6.04 -4.51
C TYR A 476 2.64 -6.76 -5.84
N GLU A 477 3.56 -7.70 -6.04
CA GLU A 477 3.59 -8.54 -7.21
C GLU A 477 3.94 -10.00 -6.88
N TYR A 478 3.45 -10.91 -7.71
CA TYR A 478 3.83 -12.31 -7.69
C TYR A 478 3.73 -12.91 -9.09
N THR A 479 4.75 -13.65 -9.51
CA THR A 479 4.74 -14.34 -10.81
C THR A 479 4.51 -15.84 -10.63
N ASP A 480 3.43 -16.35 -11.23
CA ASP A 480 3.16 -17.78 -11.36
C ASP A 480 3.76 -18.31 -12.69
N ASN A 481 4.87 -19.04 -12.56
CA ASN A 481 5.62 -19.64 -13.66
C ASN A 481 5.20 -21.09 -13.98
N ALA A 482 4.22 -21.63 -13.25
CA ALA A 482 3.76 -23.01 -13.42
C ALA A 482 2.52 -23.13 -14.34
N VAL A 483 2.24 -22.07 -15.11
CA VAL A 483 1.07 -22.01 -15.99
C VAL A 483 1.32 -22.73 -17.32
N GLN A 484 0.27 -23.30 -17.89
CA GLN A 484 0.33 -24.07 -19.13
C GLN A 484 -0.46 -23.39 -20.24
N ALA A 485 0.17 -23.31 -21.41
CA ALA A 485 -0.43 -22.79 -22.62
C ALA A 485 -1.79 -23.45 -22.93
N GLY A 486 -2.79 -22.64 -23.28
CA GLY A 486 -4.14 -23.10 -23.62
C GLY A 486 -5.08 -23.36 -22.45
N ARG A 487 -4.58 -23.37 -21.19
CA ARG A 487 -5.39 -23.51 -19.97
C ARG A 487 -5.95 -22.17 -19.49
N GLN A 488 -7.06 -22.26 -18.77
CA GLN A 488 -7.64 -21.13 -18.02
C GLN A 488 -7.32 -21.30 -16.54
N TYR A 489 -6.98 -20.19 -15.90
CA TYR A 489 -6.68 -20.12 -14.47
C TYR A 489 -7.52 -19.03 -13.82
N GLY A 490 -7.94 -19.29 -12.58
CA GLY A 490 -8.50 -18.31 -11.66
C GLY A 490 -7.54 -18.10 -10.49
N TYR A 491 -7.30 -16.84 -10.13
CA TYR A 491 -6.45 -16.43 -9.02
C TYR A 491 -7.27 -15.71 -7.95
N LEU A 492 -7.03 -16.08 -6.70
CA LEU A 492 -7.65 -15.50 -5.51
C LEU A 492 -6.55 -14.98 -4.59
N LEU A 493 -6.76 -13.76 -4.09
CA LEU A 493 -5.96 -13.15 -3.04
C LEU A 493 -6.67 -13.33 -1.70
N VAL A 494 -5.92 -13.75 -0.68
CA VAL A 494 -6.41 -13.92 0.69
C VAL A 494 -5.46 -13.18 1.62
N ASP A 495 -5.96 -12.28 2.44
CA ASP A 495 -5.15 -11.59 3.43
C ASP A 495 -4.97 -12.47 4.67
N LEU A 496 -3.85 -12.34 5.35
CA LEU A 496 -3.50 -13.00 6.61
C LEU A 496 -3.01 -11.91 7.58
N ALA A 497 -3.73 -11.71 8.67
CA ALA A 497 -3.32 -10.80 9.74
C ALA A 497 -2.36 -11.48 10.74
N TYR A 498 -1.68 -10.69 11.58
CA TYR A 498 -0.72 -11.19 12.58
C TYR A 498 -1.36 -12.08 13.65
N ASP A 499 -2.64 -11.88 13.94
CA ASP A 499 -3.43 -12.72 14.84
C ASP A 499 -3.88 -14.06 14.20
N GLY A 500 -3.54 -14.28 12.93
CA GLY A 500 -3.92 -15.48 12.17
C GLY A 500 -5.26 -15.37 11.44
N THR A 501 -5.97 -14.24 11.54
CA THR A 501 -7.22 -13.99 10.81
C THR A 501 -6.96 -14.01 9.30
N VAL A 502 -7.84 -14.67 8.54
CA VAL A 502 -7.76 -14.75 7.08
C VAL A 502 -8.97 -14.12 6.40
N THR A 503 -8.73 -13.24 5.41
CA THR A 503 -9.78 -12.54 4.65
C THR A 503 -9.65 -12.82 3.17
N ALA A 504 -10.59 -13.60 2.60
CA ALA A 504 -10.54 -13.97 1.19
C ALA A 504 -11.38 -13.02 0.29
N HIS A 505 -10.76 -12.48 -0.76
CA HIS A 505 -11.38 -11.54 -1.71
C HIS A 505 -12.11 -12.23 -2.86
N TYR A 506 -13.15 -13.00 -2.55
CA TYR A 506 -13.92 -13.75 -3.56
C TYR A 506 -14.64 -12.87 -4.59
N ASP A 507 -14.90 -11.61 -4.28
CA ASP A 507 -15.49 -10.61 -5.18
C ASP A 507 -14.52 -10.11 -6.26
N ARG A 508 -13.23 -10.43 -6.16
CA ARG A 508 -12.16 -9.89 -7.03
C ARG A 508 -11.30 -10.95 -7.72
N ILE A 509 -11.82 -12.18 -7.85
CA ILE A 509 -11.12 -13.27 -8.53
C ILE A 509 -10.71 -12.86 -9.94
N GLN A 510 -9.41 -12.99 -10.24
CA GLN A 510 -8.87 -12.73 -11.58
C GLN A 510 -8.87 -14.01 -12.40
N THR A 511 -9.48 -13.98 -13.58
CA THR A 511 -9.47 -15.13 -14.49
C THR A 511 -8.84 -14.76 -15.81
N LEU A 512 -7.92 -15.61 -16.28
CA LEU A 512 -7.30 -15.45 -17.59
C LEU A 512 -7.05 -16.80 -18.25
N ARG A 513 -7.04 -16.78 -19.57
CA ARG A 513 -6.67 -17.93 -20.40
C ARG A 513 -5.27 -17.70 -20.96
N ILE A 514 -4.37 -18.63 -20.70
CA ILE A 514 -3.02 -18.60 -21.23
C ILE A 514 -3.10 -18.86 -22.74
N PRO A 515 -2.55 -17.95 -23.57
CA PRO A 515 -2.39 -18.20 -24.99
C PRO A 515 -1.72 -19.55 -25.23
N GLY A 516 -2.33 -20.40 -26.05
CA GLY A 516 -1.71 -21.63 -26.53
C GLY A 516 -0.44 -21.34 -27.33
N PRO A 517 0.44 -22.32 -27.61
CA PRO A 517 1.45 -22.17 -28.64
C PRO A 517 0.77 -21.66 -29.91
N GLY A 518 1.27 -20.52 -30.41
CA GLY A 518 0.64 -19.76 -31.49
C GLY A 518 0.27 -20.65 -32.65
N THR A 519 -1.02 -20.77 -32.91
CA THR A 519 -1.55 -21.44 -34.09
C THR A 519 -1.36 -20.49 -35.26
N ASN A 520 -0.54 -20.81 -36.26
CA ASN A 520 -0.59 -20.09 -37.53
C ASN A 520 -1.96 -20.33 -38.15
N ILE A 521 -2.83 -19.32 -38.01
CA ILE A 521 -4.14 -19.30 -38.63
C ILE A 521 -4.05 -18.54 -39.95
N THR A 522 -4.47 -19.20 -41.03
CA THR A 522 -4.65 -18.55 -42.33
C THR A 522 -6.14 -18.45 -42.62
N ILE A 523 -6.65 -17.23 -42.76
CA ILE A 523 -8.04 -16.96 -43.11
C ILE A 523 -8.17 -16.68 -44.60
N GLY A 524 -8.94 -17.48 -45.33
CA GLY A 524 -9.23 -17.22 -46.74
C GLY A 524 -10.33 -16.16 -46.94
N ASN A 525 -10.77 -15.98 -48.19
CA ASN A 525 -11.89 -15.10 -48.50
C ASN A 525 -13.22 -15.85 -48.30
N VAL A 526 -14.23 -15.14 -47.80
CA VAL A 526 -15.61 -15.67 -47.74
C VAL A 526 -16.06 -15.98 -49.16
N TYR A 527 -16.65 -17.15 -49.38
CA TYR A 527 -17.12 -17.55 -50.70
C TYR A 527 -18.42 -18.39 -50.62
N PRO A 528 -19.27 -18.32 -51.67
CA PRO A 528 -19.20 -17.38 -52.79
C PRO A 528 -19.44 -15.92 -52.32
N ASN A 529 -18.70 -14.97 -52.90
CA ASN A 529 -18.82 -13.54 -52.58
C ASN A 529 -18.58 -12.69 -53.85
N PRO A 530 -19.61 -12.02 -54.40
CA PRO A 530 -20.98 -11.91 -53.89
C PRO A 530 -21.71 -13.26 -53.85
N GLY A 531 -22.65 -13.44 -52.92
CA GLY A 531 -23.36 -14.72 -52.77
C GLY A 531 -24.69 -14.65 -52.03
N ASN A 532 -25.40 -15.78 -52.01
CA ASN A 532 -26.64 -16.03 -51.26
C ASN A 532 -26.29 -16.39 -49.80
N PRO A 533 -27.21 -16.39 -48.80
CA PRO A 533 -26.88 -16.59 -47.39
C PRO A 533 -26.03 -17.80 -47.01
N ASP A 534 -25.98 -18.84 -47.85
CA ASP A 534 -25.16 -20.03 -47.65
C ASP A 534 -23.68 -19.79 -48.03
N MET A 535 -23.02 -18.86 -47.32
CA MET A 535 -21.60 -18.57 -47.50
C MET A 535 -20.73 -19.33 -46.49
N VAL A 536 -19.49 -19.61 -46.86
CA VAL A 536 -18.49 -20.22 -45.97
C VAL A 536 -17.24 -19.37 -45.85
N LEU A 537 -16.62 -19.43 -44.66
CA LEU A 537 -15.28 -18.89 -44.41
C LEU A 537 -14.27 -20.05 -44.32
N PRO A 538 -13.34 -20.17 -45.28
CA PRO A 538 -12.26 -21.13 -45.21
C PRO A 538 -11.20 -20.69 -44.20
N VAL A 539 -10.81 -21.61 -43.34
CA VAL A 539 -9.80 -21.42 -42.29
C VAL A 539 -8.81 -22.58 -42.35
N GLN A 540 -7.52 -22.25 -42.36
CA GLN A 540 -6.45 -23.23 -42.18
C GLN A 540 -5.82 -23.03 -40.80
N LEU A 541 -5.71 -24.13 -40.05
CA LEU A 541 -5.10 -24.19 -38.73
C LEU A 541 -3.95 -25.19 -38.71
N ASP A 542 -2.85 -24.86 -38.05
CA ASP A 542 -1.73 -25.77 -37.78
C ASP A 542 -1.82 -26.47 -36.41
N ALA A 543 -2.77 -26.08 -35.55
CA ALA A 543 -3.15 -26.77 -34.32
C ALA A 543 -4.60 -26.43 -33.90
N ALA A 544 -5.06 -26.91 -32.74
CA ALA A 544 -6.37 -26.58 -32.19
C ALA A 544 -6.50 -25.06 -31.89
N ALA A 545 -7.64 -24.45 -32.21
CA ALA A 545 -7.88 -23.02 -32.01
C ALA A 545 -9.36 -22.71 -31.74
N GLN A 546 -9.61 -21.58 -31.06
CA GLN A 546 -10.94 -21.02 -30.89
C GLN A 546 -11.09 -19.77 -31.76
N ILE A 547 -12.11 -19.76 -32.61
CA ILE A 547 -12.36 -18.69 -33.59
C ILE A 547 -13.65 -17.97 -33.21
N THR A 548 -13.56 -16.65 -33.13
CA THR A 548 -14.69 -15.76 -32.88
C THR A 548 -15.00 -14.95 -34.12
N LEU A 549 -16.27 -14.95 -34.53
CA LEU A 549 -16.79 -14.28 -35.71
C LEU A 549 -17.84 -13.25 -35.29
N THR A 550 -17.67 -11.99 -35.70
CA THR A 550 -18.64 -10.92 -35.46
C THR A 550 -18.95 -10.16 -36.74
N LEU A 551 -20.23 -10.02 -37.07
CA LEU A 551 -20.69 -9.36 -38.28
C LEU A 551 -21.17 -7.92 -38.02
N PHE A 552 -20.68 -6.98 -38.82
CA PHE A 552 -21.00 -5.56 -38.78
C PHE A 552 -21.61 -5.09 -40.10
N ASP A 553 -22.49 -4.10 -40.06
CA ASP A 553 -22.85 -3.33 -41.25
C ASP A 553 -21.80 -2.25 -41.57
N VAL A 554 -21.99 -1.54 -42.69
CA VAL A 554 -21.12 -0.44 -43.10
C VAL A 554 -21.12 0.76 -42.15
N ALA A 555 -22.09 0.84 -41.23
CA ALA A 555 -22.14 1.86 -40.19
C ALA A 555 -21.44 1.41 -38.89
N GLY A 556 -20.81 0.24 -38.87
CA GLY A 556 -20.11 -0.32 -37.71
C GLY A 556 -21.05 -0.90 -36.64
N LYS A 557 -22.35 -1.04 -36.93
CA LYS A 557 -23.31 -1.65 -36.00
C LYS A 557 -23.27 -3.17 -36.12
N LYS A 558 -23.14 -3.88 -34.99
CA LYS A 558 -23.23 -5.34 -34.92
C LYS A 558 -24.61 -5.80 -35.40
N ARG A 559 -24.67 -6.74 -36.34
CA ARG A 559 -25.94 -7.22 -36.96
C ARG A 559 -26.32 -8.65 -36.61
N GLN A 560 -25.42 -9.41 -35.99
CA GLN A 560 -25.69 -10.76 -35.49
C GLN A 560 -24.97 -11.03 -34.17
N ARG A 561 -25.39 -12.09 -33.49
CA ARG A 561 -24.72 -12.62 -32.30
C ARG A 561 -23.31 -13.06 -32.68
N THR A 562 -22.34 -12.72 -31.85
CA THR A 562 -20.97 -13.22 -31.97
C THR A 562 -20.98 -14.74 -31.90
N LEU A 563 -20.44 -15.39 -32.94
CA LEU A 563 -20.30 -16.84 -33.01
C LEU A 563 -18.88 -17.22 -32.59
N THR A 564 -18.76 -18.07 -31.58
CA THR A 564 -17.48 -18.63 -31.15
C THR A 564 -17.47 -20.13 -31.43
N ARG A 565 -16.45 -20.60 -32.14
CA ARG A 565 -16.28 -22.02 -32.51
C ARG A 565 -14.93 -22.52 -32.04
N SER A 566 -14.93 -23.59 -31.25
CA SER A 566 -13.72 -24.34 -30.90
C SER A 566 -13.45 -25.40 -31.96
N ILE A 567 -12.20 -25.49 -32.43
CA ILE A 567 -11.74 -26.49 -33.39
C ILE A 567 -10.57 -27.22 -32.76
N ASP A 568 -10.71 -28.53 -32.55
CA ASP A 568 -9.85 -29.29 -31.64
C ASP A 568 -8.61 -29.91 -32.32
N ALA A 569 -8.40 -29.67 -33.62
CA ALA A 569 -7.28 -30.24 -34.37
C ALA A 569 -6.81 -29.33 -35.52
N ALA A 570 -5.55 -29.50 -35.93
CA ALA A 570 -5.00 -28.91 -37.15
C ALA A 570 -5.77 -29.39 -38.38
N GLY A 571 -5.93 -28.51 -39.38
CA GLY A 571 -6.61 -28.85 -40.63
C GLY A 571 -7.24 -27.67 -41.35
N HIS A 572 -7.81 -27.97 -42.52
CA HIS A 572 -8.61 -27.04 -43.31
C HIS A 572 -10.08 -27.20 -42.91
N TYR A 573 -10.74 -26.09 -42.59
CA TYR A 573 -12.13 -26.05 -42.16
C TYR A 573 -12.91 -25.01 -42.94
N GLU A 574 -14.20 -25.30 -43.16
CA GLU A 574 -15.15 -24.35 -43.73
C GLU A 574 -16.19 -24.02 -42.66
N ILE A 575 -16.22 -22.75 -42.26
CA ILE A 575 -17.18 -22.27 -41.26
C ILE A 575 -18.39 -21.70 -42.00
N PRO A 576 -19.57 -22.36 -41.93
CA PRO A 576 -20.78 -21.81 -42.52
C PRO A 576 -21.20 -20.55 -41.78
N LEU A 577 -21.62 -19.53 -42.53
CA LEU A 577 -22.14 -18.28 -42.03
C LEU A 577 -23.66 -18.29 -42.17
N ASP A 578 -24.40 -18.24 -41.07
CA ASP A 578 -25.86 -18.14 -41.13
C ASP A 578 -26.27 -16.68 -41.34
N LEU A 579 -26.53 -16.28 -42.59
CA LEU A 579 -26.87 -14.90 -42.96
C LEU A 579 -28.37 -14.74 -43.33
N ASN A 580 -29.21 -15.70 -42.96
CA ASN A 580 -30.61 -15.78 -43.40
C ASN A 580 -31.48 -14.64 -42.88
N ASP A 581 -31.11 -13.98 -41.78
CA ASP A 581 -31.90 -12.88 -41.21
C ASP A 581 -31.49 -11.49 -41.72
N LEU A 582 -30.49 -11.42 -42.61
CA LEU A 582 -29.92 -10.16 -43.08
C LEU A 582 -30.51 -9.73 -44.43
N ARG A 583 -30.51 -8.42 -44.71
CA ARG A 583 -30.96 -7.89 -46.01
C ARG A 583 -29.79 -7.90 -47.01
N SER A 584 -30.07 -7.87 -48.31
CA SER A 584 -29.01 -7.69 -49.32
C SER A 584 -28.21 -6.41 -49.03
N GLY A 585 -26.89 -6.49 -49.09
CA GLY A 585 -26.01 -5.38 -48.70
C GLY A 585 -24.57 -5.79 -48.43
N LEU A 586 -23.73 -4.78 -48.14
CA LEU A 586 -22.33 -4.97 -47.77
C LEU A 586 -22.20 -5.09 -46.24
N TYR A 587 -21.46 -6.11 -45.81
CA TYR A 587 -21.17 -6.41 -44.42
C TYR A 587 -19.66 -6.61 -44.20
N LEU A 588 -19.21 -6.41 -42.98
CA LEU A 588 -17.83 -6.66 -42.54
C LEU A 588 -17.85 -7.78 -41.50
N LEU A 589 -17.15 -8.88 -41.78
CA LEU A 589 -16.94 -9.97 -40.85
C LEU A 589 -15.59 -9.78 -40.16
N ARG A 590 -15.60 -9.49 -38.86
CA ARG A 590 -14.41 -9.48 -38.01
C ARG A 590 -14.18 -10.91 -37.50
N ILE A 591 -12.93 -11.37 -37.60
CA ILE A 591 -12.47 -12.70 -37.19
C ILE A 591 -11.35 -12.54 -36.17
N GLU A 592 -11.47 -13.24 -35.05
CA GLU A 592 -10.51 -13.19 -33.94
C GLU A 592 -10.18 -14.61 -33.49
N SER A 593 -8.89 -14.90 -33.28
CA SER A 593 -8.42 -16.20 -32.79
C SER A 593 -7.03 -16.06 -32.18
N GLY A 594 -6.92 -16.17 -30.85
CA GLY A 594 -5.66 -15.88 -30.15
C GLY A 594 -5.20 -14.44 -30.42
N SER A 595 -3.96 -14.27 -30.90
CA SER A 595 -3.40 -12.97 -31.31
C SER A 595 -3.80 -12.52 -32.72
N PHE A 596 -4.45 -13.39 -33.52
CA PHE A 596 -4.91 -13.02 -34.86
C PHE A 596 -6.19 -12.20 -34.81
N SER A 597 -6.20 -11.09 -35.55
CA SER A 597 -7.39 -10.29 -35.87
C SER A 597 -7.42 -9.95 -37.35
N GLY A 598 -8.57 -10.17 -38.00
CA GLY A 598 -8.74 -9.92 -39.42
C GLY A 598 -10.16 -9.52 -39.76
N THR A 599 -10.35 -8.88 -40.92
CA THR A 599 -11.68 -8.54 -41.45
C THR A 599 -11.85 -9.05 -42.88
N ARG A 600 -13.05 -9.53 -43.22
CA ARG A 600 -13.46 -9.89 -44.59
C ARG A 600 -14.72 -9.13 -44.97
N LYS A 601 -14.77 -8.65 -46.22
CA LYS A 601 -15.98 -8.04 -46.79
C LYS A 601 -16.92 -9.15 -47.25
N ILE A 602 -18.21 -8.99 -46.98
CA ILE A 602 -19.28 -9.89 -47.42
C ILE A 602 -20.29 -9.06 -48.20
N LEU A 603 -20.50 -9.39 -49.47
CA LEU A 603 -21.55 -8.81 -50.29
C LEU A 603 -22.69 -9.83 -50.42
N LEU A 604 -23.72 -9.64 -49.61
CA LEU A 604 -24.90 -10.51 -49.56
C LEU A 604 -25.91 -10.08 -50.62
N LEU A 605 -26.30 -11.01 -51.49
CA LEU A 605 -27.32 -10.84 -52.52
C LEU A 605 -28.42 -11.89 -52.30
N LYS A 606 -29.56 -11.44 -51.79
CA LYS A 606 -30.81 -12.21 -51.78
C LYS A 606 -31.70 -11.86 -52.95
#